data_AF-A0AAP8Q9X5-F1
#
_entry.id   AF-A0AAP8Q9X5-F1
#
_cell.length_a   1.000
_cell.length_b   1.000
_cell.length_c   1.000
_cell.angle_alpha   90.00
_cell.angle_beta   90.00
_cell.angle_gamma   90.00
#
_symmetry.space_group_name_H-M   'P 1'
#
loop_
_entity.id
_entity.type
_entity.pdbx_description
1 polymer ?
#
loop_
_entity_poly.entity_id
_entity_poly.type
_entity_poly.pdbx_seq_one_letter_code
_entity_poly.pdbx_strand_id
1 'polypeptide(L)'
;MDHVEQHLAYLQGLVEGLDPELAGLEEKALYRLVQLCDDLVAELRTIHVRVEECEQYVEAVDEDLTDLEYLLYDDEEFYETVYEDYQEAMNYRDRFSDLDDSDEAYYYEALHTADRKGIVSHVHEIECPQCREVLMVKEEVDPEGYHSYEITNRYHQDVHNPS
;
A
#
# COMPACT_ATOMS: atom_id res chain seq x y z
N MET A 1 23.51 -6.86 19.66
CA MET A 1 22.93 -8.20 19.91
C MET A 1 23.83 -9.06 20.77
N ASP A 2 25.14 -9.06 20.50
CA ASP A 2 26.17 -9.91 21.13
C ASP A 2 26.16 -9.96 22.67
N HIS A 3 25.97 -8.82 23.34
CA HIS A 3 25.93 -8.79 24.81
C HIS A 3 24.75 -9.61 25.36
N VAL A 4 23.55 -9.47 24.78
CA VAL A 4 22.35 -10.21 25.24
C VAL A 4 22.54 -11.70 25.03
N GLU A 5 23.13 -12.10 23.91
CA GLU A 5 23.41 -13.49 23.57
C GLU A 5 24.46 -14.12 24.49
N GLN A 6 25.52 -13.38 24.83
CA GLN A 6 26.54 -13.82 25.78
C GLN A 6 25.95 -14.05 27.18
N HIS A 7 25.07 -13.15 27.65
CA HIS A 7 24.39 -13.31 28.93
C HIS A 7 23.41 -14.48 28.91
N LEU A 8 22.67 -14.67 27.81
CA LEU A 8 21.77 -15.81 27.66
C LEU A 8 22.54 -17.14 27.63
N ALA A 9 23.64 -17.22 26.88
CA ALA A 9 24.50 -18.41 26.84
C ALA A 9 25.08 -18.75 28.22
N TYR A 10 25.45 -17.73 29.00
CA TYR A 10 25.86 -17.91 30.40
C TYR A 10 24.72 -18.48 31.27
N LEU A 11 23.49 -17.96 31.13
CA LEU A 11 22.33 -18.47 31.86
C LEU A 11 21.95 -19.90 31.44
N GLN A 12 22.02 -20.22 30.15
CA GLN A 12 21.81 -21.58 29.63
C GLN A 12 22.83 -22.55 30.23
N GLY A 13 24.13 -22.18 30.26
CA GLY A 13 25.17 -23.01 30.87
C GLY A 13 25.02 -23.21 32.38
N LEU A 14 24.45 -22.23 33.11
CA LEU A 14 24.12 -22.39 34.53
C LEU A 14 22.97 -23.38 34.75
N VAL A 15 22.03 -23.44 33.80
CA VAL A 15 20.81 -24.24 33.91
C VAL A 15 20.97 -25.65 33.31
N GLU A 16 21.95 -25.89 32.42
CA GLU A 16 22.29 -27.20 31.83
C GLU A 16 22.59 -28.30 32.87
N GLY A 17 23.06 -27.92 34.07
CA GLY A 17 23.37 -28.86 35.15
C GLY A 17 22.16 -29.26 36.00
N LEU A 18 21.00 -28.63 35.81
CA LEU A 18 19.78 -28.96 36.55
C LEU A 18 19.00 -30.05 35.81
N ASP A 19 18.82 -31.20 36.46
CA ASP A 19 17.93 -32.23 35.95
C ASP A 19 16.46 -31.78 36.13
N PRO A 20 15.73 -31.49 35.04
CA PRO A 20 14.37 -30.97 35.12
C PRO A 20 13.39 -32.00 35.68
N GLU A 21 13.72 -33.30 35.72
CA GLU A 21 12.83 -34.31 36.33
C GLU A 21 12.93 -34.32 37.86
N LEU A 22 14.11 -34.00 38.40
CA LEU A 22 14.39 -33.90 39.84
C LEU A 22 14.17 -32.49 40.40
N ALA A 23 14.02 -31.50 39.52
CA ALA A 23 13.76 -30.11 39.82
C ALA A 23 12.37 -29.85 40.44
N GLY A 24 12.34 -28.94 41.42
CA GLY A 24 11.12 -28.37 41.96
C GLY A 24 10.39 -27.46 40.97
N LEU A 25 9.28 -26.88 41.42
CA LEU A 25 8.41 -26.04 40.60
C LEU A 25 9.09 -24.73 40.18
N GLU A 26 9.93 -24.17 41.05
CA GLU A 26 10.67 -22.92 40.82
C GLU A 26 11.79 -23.11 39.79
N GLU A 27 12.56 -24.20 39.89
CA GLU A 27 13.64 -24.48 38.94
C GLU A 27 13.08 -24.81 37.53
N LYS A 28 11.94 -25.50 37.45
CA LYS A 28 11.22 -25.72 36.18
C LYS A 28 10.74 -24.42 35.54
N ALA A 29 10.28 -23.46 36.35
CA ALA A 29 9.84 -22.16 35.86
C ALA A 29 11.04 -21.35 35.32
N LEU A 30 12.18 -21.36 36.00
CA LEU A 30 13.42 -20.73 35.54
C LEU A 30 13.92 -21.34 34.23
N TYR A 31 13.90 -22.66 34.11
CA TYR A 31 14.27 -23.36 32.87
C TYR A 31 13.43 -22.88 31.69
N ARG A 32 12.09 -22.84 31.85
CA ARG A 32 11.19 -22.35 30.81
C ARG A 32 11.40 -20.87 30.48
N LEU A 33 11.74 -20.05 31.46
CA LEU A 33 12.01 -18.64 31.23
C LEU A 33 13.28 -18.43 30.40
N VAL A 34 14.34 -19.20 30.68
CA VAL A 34 15.57 -19.17 29.87
C VAL A 34 15.30 -19.63 28.43
N GLN A 35 14.50 -20.68 28.23
CA GLN A 35 14.09 -21.11 26.89
C GLN A 35 13.28 -20.03 26.15
N LEU A 36 12.31 -19.40 26.83
CA LEU A 36 11.54 -18.31 26.24
C LEU A 36 12.44 -17.13 25.85
N CYS A 37 13.45 -16.80 26.67
CA CYS A 37 14.41 -15.77 26.32
C CYS A 37 15.25 -16.14 25.08
N ASP A 38 15.57 -17.41 24.88
CA ASP A 38 16.27 -17.90 23.68
C ASP A 38 15.41 -17.75 22.42
N ASP A 39 14.14 -18.15 22.49
CA ASP A 39 13.18 -17.96 21.41
C ASP A 39 13.02 -16.46 21.07
N LEU A 40 12.93 -15.60 22.08
CA LEU A 40 12.83 -14.15 21.89
C LEU A 40 14.08 -13.55 21.24
N VAL A 41 15.27 -14.02 21.61
CA VAL A 41 16.53 -13.58 20.99
C VAL A 41 16.59 -14.02 19.53
N ALA A 42 16.12 -15.23 19.20
CA ALA A 42 16.06 -15.70 17.82
C ALA A 42 15.09 -14.88 16.95
N GLU A 43 13.90 -14.56 17.47
CA GLU A 43 12.95 -13.68 16.78
C GLU A 43 13.51 -12.26 16.60
N LEU A 44 14.17 -11.72 17.64
CA LEU A 44 14.83 -10.41 17.55
C LEU A 44 15.94 -10.37 16.51
N ARG A 45 16.74 -11.44 16.36
CA ARG A 45 17.74 -11.54 15.29
C ARG A 45 17.08 -11.45 13.91
N THR A 46 15.97 -12.18 13.72
CA THR A 46 15.23 -12.16 12.46
C THR A 46 14.70 -10.75 12.14
N ILE A 47 14.17 -10.05 13.15
CA ILE A 47 13.72 -8.66 12.99
C ILE A 47 14.91 -7.76 12.65
N HIS A 48 16.03 -7.91 13.34
CA HIS A 48 17.23 -7.09 13.13
C HIS A 48 17.72 -7.18 11.68
N VAL A 49 17.83 -8.39 11.13
CA VAL A 49 18.22 -8.61 9.72
C VAL A 49 17.23 -7.91 8.77
N ARG A 50 15.92 -8.05 9.00
CA ARG A 50 14.91 -7.39 8.16
C ARG A 50 14.96 -5.86 8.24
N VAL A 51 15.35 -5.32 9.39
CA VAL A 51 15.56 -3.87 9.56
C VAL A 51 16.80 -3.42 8.78
N GLU A 52 17.91 -4.16 8.88
CA GLU A 52 19.12 -3.86 8.10
C GLU A 52 18.85 -3.92 6.58
N GLU A 53 18.09 -4.91 6.11
CA GLU A 53 17.66 -4.98 4.70
C GLU A 53 16.77 -3.77 4.34
N CYS A 54 15.86 -3.37 5.22
CA CYS A 54 15.01 -2.20 5.02
C CYS A 54 15.82 -0.90 4.94
N GLU A 55 16.82 -0.73 5.80
CA GLU A 55 17.75 0.41 5.77
C GLU A 55 18.48 0.48 4.43
N GLN A 56 18.97 -0.65 3.91
CA GLN A 56 19.61 -0.71 2.59
C GLN A 56 18.65 -0.34 1.45
N TYR A 57 17.38 -0.78 1.51
CA TYR A 57 16.39 -0.37 0.51
C TYR A 57 16.10 1.13 0.57
N VAL A 58 16.03 1.72 1.77
CA VAL A 58 15.81 3.16 1.94
C VAL A 58 17.02 3.95 1.41
N GLU A 59 18.24 3.52 1.69
CA GLU A 59 19.46 4.12 1.14
C GLU A 59 19.47 4.07 -0.39
N ALA A 60 19.10 2.94 -0.99
CA ALA A 60 19.01 2.82 -2.45
C ALA A 60 17.97 3.77 -3.06
N VAL A 61 16.82 3.94 -2.40
CA VAL A 61 15.80 4.90 -2.84
C VAL A 61 16.30 6.34 -2.73
N ASP A 62 17.02 6.68 -1.66
CA ASP A 62 17.61 8.01 -1.48
C ASP A 62 18.67 8.32 -2.57
N GLU A 63 19.48 7.33 -2.93
CA GLU A 63 20.44 7.43 -4.05
C GLU A 63 19.72 7.66 -5.39
N ASP A 64 18.69 6.85 -5.71
CA ASP A 64 17.90 7.00 -6.93
C ASP A 64 17.21 8.39 -7.02
N LEU A 65 16.68 8.88 -5.89
CA LEU A 65 16.06 10.21 -5.82
C LEU A 65 17.11 11.32 -6.03
N THR A 66 18.29 11.17 -5.45
CA THR A 66 19.40 12.11 -5.64
C THR A 66 19.80 12.19 -7.11
N ASP A 67 19.87 11.06 -7.83
CA ASP A 67 20.15 11.03 -9.26
C ASP A 67 19.08 11.73 -10.10
N LEU A 68 17.80 11.54 -9.75
CA LEU A 68 16.69 12.27 -10.37
C LEU A 68 16.74 13.76 -10.07
N GLU A 69 17.12 14.13 -8.84
CA GLU A 69 17.27 15.52 -8.46
C GLU A 69 18.38 16.19 -9.27
N TYR A 70 19.53 15.54 -9.44
CA TYR A 70 20.56 16.05 -10.34
C TYR A 70 20.06 16.18 -11.77
N LEU A 71 19.37 15.17 -12.32
CA LEU A 71 18.84 15.24 -13.68
C LEU A 71 17.86 16.41 -13.90
N LEU A 72 17.00 16.70 -12.92
CA LEU A 72 15.92 17.67 -13.06
C LEU A 72 16.30 19.09 -12.58
N TYR A 73 17.16 19.18 -11.57
CA TYR A 73 17.50 20.44 -10.90
C TYR A 73 18.91 20.97 -11.24
N ASP A 74 19.85 20.20 -11.83
CA ASP A 74 21.18 20.75 -12.22
C ASP A 74 21.15 21.59 -13.51
N ASP A 75 20.15 21.43 -14.37
CA ASP A 75 19.97 22.32 -15.53
C ASP A 75 19.10 23.51 -15.13
N GLU A 76 19.73 24.62 -14.71
CA GLU A 76 19.09 25.94 -14.54
C GLU A 76 18.34 26.41 -15.82
N GLU A 77 18.59 25.78 -16.97
CA GLU A 77 17.96 26.05 -18.27
C GLU A 77 16.63 25.30 -18.47
N PHE A 78 16.30 24.29 -17.65
CA PHE A 78 15.01 23.57 -17.70
C PHE A 78 13.89 24.28 -16.93
N TYR A 79 14.25 25.20 -16.04
CA TYR A 79 13.32 26.17 -15.49
C TYR A 79 13.18 27.31 -16.48
N GLU A 80 12.20 27.21 -17.38
CA GLU A 80 11.66 28.40 -18.02
C GLU A 80 11.24 29.32 -16.87
N THR A 81 12.03 30.37 -16.63
CA THR A 81 11.68 31.41 -15.68
C THR A 81 10.45 32.05 -16.29
N VAL A 82 9.28 31.57 -15.91
CA VAL A 82 8.03 32.17 -16.32
C VAL A 82 8.04 33.53 -15.66
N TYR A 83 8.51 34.54 -16.39
CA TYR A 83 8.21 35.94 -16.13
C TYR A 83 6.72 36.10 -16.46
N GLU A 84 5.88 35.41 -15.69
CA GLU A 84 4.49 35.76 -15.55
C GLU A 84 4.54 37.17 -14.98
N ASP A 85 4.18 38.14 -15.80
CA ASP A 85 3.75 39.44 -15.31
C ASP A 85 2.80 39.13 -14.14
N TYR A 86 3.05 39.64 -12.94
CA TYR A 86 2.39 39.20 -11.70
C TYR A 86 0.84 39.21 -11.81
N GLN A 87 0.33 40.00 -12.77
CA GLN A 87 -1.08 40.09 -13.16
C GLN A 87 -1.58 38.88 -13.98
N GLU A 88 -0.76 38.27 -14.82
CA GLU A 88 -1.09 37.09 -15.62
C GLU A 88 -1.13 35.82 -14.77
N ALA A 89 -0.17 35.65 -13.83
CA ALA A 89 -0.20 34.60 -12.79
C ALA A 89 -1.49 34.64 -11.95
N MET A 90 -1.87 35.85 -11.53
CA MET A 90 -3.04 36.08 -10.70
C MET A 90 -4.33 35.83 -11.49
N ASN A 91 -4.37 36.18 -12.78
CA ASN A 91 -5.48 35.85 -13.68
C ASN A 91 -5.60 34.34 -13.97
N TYR A 92 -4.48 33.61 -14.06
CA TYR A 92 -4.51 32.14 -14.20
C TYR A 92 -5.05 31.52 -12.91
N ARG A 93 -4.57 31.96 -11.74
CA ARG A 93 -5.10 31.48 -10.47
C ARG A 93 -6.58 31.79 -10.32
N ASP A 94 -7.03 33.00 -10.64
CA ASP A 94 -8.45 33.39 -10.56
C ASP A 94 -9.33 32.60 -11.56
N ARG A 95 -8.82 32.30 -12.76
CA ARG A 95 -9.53 31.49 -13.78
C ARG A 95 -9.70 30.03 -13.38
N PHE A 96 -8.84 29.49 -12.51
CA PHE A 96 -8.83 28.09 -12.09
C PHE A 96 -9.13 27.89 -10.59
N SER A 97 -9.25 28.97 -9.80
CA SER A 97 -9.54 28.92 -8.35
C SER A 97 -10.98 28.48 -8.04
N ASP A 98 -11.82 28.38 -9.06
CA ASP A 98 -13.23 28.02 -8.92
C ASP A 98 -13.49 26.54 -9.26
N LEU A 99 -12.45 25.75 -9.57
CA LEU A 99 -12.64 24.35 -10.02
C LEU A 99 -12.79 23.33 -8.89
N ASP A 100 -12.61 23.71 -7.63
CA ASP A 100 -12.88 22.83 -6.48
C ASP A 100 -14.25 23.11 -5.82
N ASP A 101 -14.82 24.29 -6.09
CA ASP A 101 -16.16 24.69 -5.60
C ASP A 101 -17.23 24.71 -6.72
N SER A 102 -16.84 24.42 -7.96
CA SER A 102 -17.77 24.23 -9.07
C SER A 102 -18.11 22.75 -9.19
N ASP A 103 -19.41 22.46 -9.23
CA ASP A 103 -20.02 21.14 -9.52
C ASP A 103 -19.50 20.46 -10.82
N GLU A 104 -18.55 21.09 -11.54
CA GLU A 104 -17.94 20.66 -12.79
C GLU A 104 -16.68 19.80 -12.62
N ALA A 105 -16.15 19.58 -11.40
CA ALA A 105 -15.05 18.63 -11.17
C ALA A 105 -15.40 17.19 -11.60
N TYR A 106 -16.70 16.88 -11.68
CA TYR A 106 -17.22 15.63 -12.23
C TYR A 106 -16.98 15.44 -13.73
N TYR A 107 -16.63 16.49 -14.49
CA TYR A 107 -16.60 16.43 -15.94
C TYR A 107 -15.42 15.60 -16.49
N TYR A 108 -14.31 15.51 -15.75
CA TYR A 108 -13.16 14.71 -16.19
C TYR A 108 -13.27 13.22 -15.88
N GLU A 109 -14.08 12.81 -14.88
CA GLU A 109 -14.41 11.39 -14.65
C GLU A 109 -15.61 10.91 -15.48
N ALA A 110 -16.55 11.80 -15.81
CA ALA A 110 -17.78 11.47 -16.57
C ALA A 110 -17.59 11.31 -18.10
N LEU A 111 -16.37 11.49 -18.62
CA LEU A 111 -16.07 11.22 -20.04
C LEU A 111 -16.12 9.72 -20.40
N HIS A 112 -16.31 8.85 -19.42
CA HIS A 112 -16.67 7.46 -19.67
C HIS A 112 -18.19 7.29 -19.75
N THR A 113 -18.70 7.45 -20.97
CA THR A 113 -20.00 6.93 -21.46
C THR A 113 -21.27 7.53 -20.85
N ALA A 114 -21.37 8.85 -20.75
CA ALA A 114 -22.67 9.48 -20.54
C ALA A 114 -23.59 9.28 -21.77
N ASP A 115 -24.71 8.56 -21.62
CA ASP A 115 -25.73 8.48 -22.67
C ASP A 115 -26.48 9.83 -22.78
N ARG A 116 -27.25 10.07 -23.86
CA ARG A 116 -27.99 11.33 -24.11
C ARG A 116 -28.93 11.79 -22.99
N LYS A 117 -29.13 10.97 -21.95
CA LYS A 117 -29.93 11.23 -20.75
C LYS A 117 -29.12 11.67 -19.52
N GLY A 118 -27.80 11.80 -19.63
CA GLY A 118 -26.94 12.22 -18.51
C GLY A 118 -26.69 11.13 -17.47
N ILE A 119 -26.88 9.85 -17.85
CA ILE A 119 -26.59 8.70 -17.00
C ILE A 119 -25.14 8.31 -17.22
N VAL A 120 -24.33 8.31 -16.16
CA VAL A 120 -22.92 7.89 -16.20
C VAL A 120 -22.87 6.40 -15.90
N SER A 121 -22.21 5.61 -16.75
CA SER A 121 -22.06 4.17 -16.54
C SER A 121 -20.60 3.75 -16.35
N HIS A 122 -20.29 3.10 -15.23
CA HIS A 122 -19.00 2.47 -14.94
C HIS A 122 -19.13 0.95 -15.03
N VAL A 123 -18.12 0.29 -15.60
CA VAL A 123 -18.07 -1.18 -15.69
C VAL A 123 -16.84 -1.69 -14.96
N HIS A 124 -17.05 -2.49 -13.92
CA HIS A 124 -16.01 -3.11 -13.12
C HIS A 124 -15.91 -4.60 -13.44
N GLU A 125 -14.68 -5.06 -13.70
CA GLU A 125 -14.38 -6.49 -13.81
C GLU A 125 -13.84 -6.99 -12.47
N ILE A 126 -14.55 -7.91 -11.81
CA ILE A 126 -14.17 -8.46 -10.52
C ILE A 126 -13.92 -9.95 -10.67
N GLU A 127 -12.72 -10.40 -10.29
CA GLU A 127 -12.38 -11.82 -10.24
C GLU A 127 -12.79 -12.43 -8.90
N CYS A 128 -13.59 -13.50 -8.94
CA CYS A 128 -13.93 -14.24 -7.73
C CYS A 128 -12.68 -14.97 -7.19
N PRO A 129 -12.23 -14.67 -5.96
CA PRO A 129 -11.00 -15.26 -5.41
C PRO A 129 -11.08 -16.78 -5.19
N GLN A 130 -12.29 -17.37 -5.22
CA GLN A 130 -12.51 -18.78 -4.96
C GLN A 130 -12.64 -19.66 -6.21
N CYS A 131 -13.30 -19.17 -7.27
CA CYS A 131 -13.48 -19.94 -8.53
C CYS A 131 -12.84 -19.29 -9.76
N ARG A 132 -12.28 -18.09 -9.64
CA ARG A 132 -11.69 -17.29 -10.72
C ARG A 132 -12.65 -16.97 -11.87
N GLU A 133 -13.96 -17.03 -11.63
CA GLU A 133 -14.94 -16.47 -12.56
C GLU A 133 -14.89 -14.94 -12.52
N VAL A 134 -14.99 -14.32 -13.70
CA VAL A 134 -15.02 -12.87 -13.86
C VAL A 134 -16.46 -12.40 -13.87
N LEU A 135 -16.81 -11.60 -12.86
CA LEU A 135 -18.08 -10.90 -12.77
C LEU A 135 -17.93 -9.50 -13.34
N MET A 136 -18.87 -9.10 -14.19
CA MET A 136 -18.98 -7.75 -14.72
C MET A 136 -20.05 -7.02 -13.91
N VAL A 137 -19.66 -5.98 -13.19
CA VAL A 137 -20.58 -5.12 -12.44
C VAL A 137 -20.70 -3.81 -13.21
N LYS A 138 -21.88 -3.54 -13.76
CA LYS A 138 -22.22 -2.26 -14.35
C LYS A 138 -22.89 -1.40 -13.30
N GLU A 139 -22.31 -0.25 -13.00
CA GLU A 139 -22.87 0.78 -12.14
C GLU A 139 -23.36 1.92 -13.02
N GLU A 140 -24.63 2.31 -12.86
CA GLU A 140 -25.20 3.49 -13.51
C GLU A 140 -25.62 4.50 -12.45
N VAL A 141 -25.22 5.75 -12.64
CA VAL A 141 -25.59 6.88 -11.77
C VAL A 141 -26.50 7.82 -12.54
N ASP A 142 -27.72 7.99 -12.03
CA ASP A 142 -28.70 8.91 -12.59
C ASP A 142 -28.34 10.39 -12.25
N PRO A 143 -28.89 11.38 -12.98
CA PRO A 143 -28.64 12.81 -12.73
C PRO A 143 -29.05 13.29 -11.33
N GLU A 144 -29.90 12.52 -10.63
CA GLU A 144 -30.36 12.78 -9.26
C GLU A 144 -29.45 12.13 -8.20
N GLY A 145 -28.37 11.45 -8.62
CA GLY A 145 -27.38 10.82 -7.74
C GLY A 145 -27.76 9.42 -7.23
N TYR A 146 -28.75 8.76 -7.86
CA TYR A 146 -29.11 7.39 -7.51
C TYR A 146 -28.26 6.38 -8.26
N HIS A 147 -27.74 5.38 -7.52
CA HIS A 147 -26.92 4.31 -8.07
C HIS A 147 -27.77 3.08 -8.38
N SER A 148 -27.60 2.52 -9.58
CA SER A 148 -28.16 1.23 -9.97
C SER A 148 -27.05 0.29 -10.41
N TYR A 149 -27.19 -1.00 -10.07
CA TYR A 149 -26.16 -2.01 -10.29
C TYR A 149 -26.73 -3.19 -11.09
N GLU A 150 -26.08 -3.54 -12.19
CA GLU A 150 -26.36 -4.74 -12.98
C GLU A 150 -25.14 -5.66 -12.93
N ILE A 151 -25.32 -6.87 -12.40
CA ILE A 151 -24.24 -7.86 -12.27
C ILE A 151 -24.47 -8.96 -13.31
N THR A 152 -23.51 -9.14 -14.21
CA THR A 152 -23.53 -10.19 -15.22
C THR A 152 -22.27 -11.05 -15.13
N ASN A 153 -22.40 -12.34 -15.46
CA ASN A 153 -21.26 -13.25 -15.58
C ASN A 153 -20.85 -13.34 -17.04
N ARG A 154 -19.53 -13.28 -17.31
CA ARG A 154 -18.98 -13.31 -18.67
C ARG A 154 -19.42 -14.53 -19.50
N TYR A 155 -19.79 -15.64 -18.86
CA TYR A 155 -20.25 -16.86 -19.54
C TYR A 155 -21.74 -16.85 -19.97
N HIS A 156 -22.53 -15.83 -19.61
CA HIS A 156 -23.97 -15.83 -19.91
C HIS A 156 -24.35 -15.18 -21.25
N GLN A 157 -23.39 -14.60 -21.99
CA GLN A 157 -23.66 -14.03 -23.33
C GLN A 157 -23.79 -15.07 -24.46
N ASP A 158 -23.32 -16.30 -24.26
CA ASP A 158 -23.35 -17.33 -25.32
C ASP A 158 -24.64 -18.19 -25.38
N VAL A 159 -25.64 -17.93 -24.51
CA VAL A 159 -26.84 -18.81 -24.41
C VAL A 159 -28.11 -18.21 -25.04
N HIS A 160 -28.05 -17.00 -25.61
CA HIS A 160 -29.24 -16.37 -26.22
C HIS A 160 -29.18 -16.10 -27.72
N ASN A 161 -28.32 -16.82 -28.45
CA ASN A 161 -28.50 -16.95 -29.90
C ASN A 161 -28.46 -18.42 -30.34
N PRO A 162 -29.55 -19.20 -30.16
CA PRO A 162 -29.77 -20.33 -31.04
C PRO A 162 -30.09 -19.77 -32.43
N SER A 163 -29.23 -20.14 -33.37
CA SER A 163 -29.38 -20.06 -34.84
C SER A 163 -30.81 -20.02 -35.37
#